data_AF-A0A545VKL7-F1
#
_entry.id   AF-A0A545VKL7-F1
#
_cell.length_a   1.000
_cell.length_b   1.000
_cell.length_c   1.000
_cell.angle_alpha   90.00
_cell.angle_beta   90.00
_cell.angle_gamma   90.00
#
_symmetry.space_group_name_H-M   'P 1'
#
loop_
_entity.id
_entity.type
_entity.pdbx_description
1 polymer ?
#
loop_
_entity_poly.entity_id
_entity_poly.type
_entity_poly.pdbx_seq_one_letter_code
_entity_poly.pdbx_strand_id
1 'polypeptide(L)'
;MEPLGTEPAGIFVHKDFISKEQEDAVLQIFLHQLDWPDRKGRRSLHYGYTFSYKTFAIDHDVPYAPFPDWLTPLLPRGEDRPPDQVCVQHYPPGTGIPPHVDTHSAFDQLYSLSLGSPLLMQFCRGGSRSEDTNDRDDSSGGGGSSRSGGRIDVDLEPRTMMQMAGDARLHWTHGIRARKTDALADATVRPRRDRWSITYRWLRAGGQCECGNQKLCDTAQRRMGVEREYRWKEQQQQQQQQQQQQQQQQQQQQQQQQQQQQQAGVTLSEDNNT
;
A
#
# COMPACT_ATOMS: atom_id res chain seq x y z
N MET A 1 -19.44 -1.09 15.92
CA MET A 1 -18.89 -1.99 14.88
C MET A 1 -18.93 -3.37 15.46
N GLU A 2 -19.33 -4.36 14.67
CA GLU A 2 -19.52 -5.72 15.16
C GLU A 2 -18.37 -6.61 14.72
N PRO A 3 -17.90 -7.56 15.56
CA PRO A 3 -16.92 -8.54 15.13
C PRO A 3 -17.52 -9.36 13.98
N LEU A 4 -16.71 -9.62 12.94
CA LEU A 4 -17.16 -10.42 11.79
C LEU A 4 -17.42 -11.89 12.15
N GLY A 5 -16.86 -12.36 13.28
CA GLY A 5 -17.04 -13.72 13.76
C GLY A 5 -16.29 -14.79 12.95
N THR A 6 -15.34 -14.37 12.11
CA THR A 6 -14.47 -15.24 11.33
C THR A 6 -13.08 -15.34 11.96
N GLU A 7 -12.30 -16.33 11.57
CA GLU A 7 -10.86 -16.15 11.60
C GLU A 7 -10.44 -15.24 10.40
N PRO A 8 -9.36 -14.45 10.48
CA PRO A 8 -8.69 -14.04 11.70
C PRO A 8 -9.59 -13.26 12.66
N ALA A 9 -9.36 -13.43 13.97
CA ALA A 9 -9.93 -12.55 14.97
C ALA A 9 -9.42 -11.10 14.78
N GLY A 10 -10.24 -10.13 15.16
CA GLY A 10 -9.89 -8.71 15.04
C GLY A 10 -10.30 -8.06 13.71
N ILE A 11 -11.18 -8.72 12.94
CA ILE A 11 -11.96 -8.05 11.89
C ILE A 11 -13.28 -7.60 12.49
N PHE A 12 -13.56 -6.30 12.39
CA PHE A 12 -14.84 -5.70 12.76
C PHE A 12 -15.45 -5.01 11.56
N VAL A 13 -16.77 -5.00 11.46
CA VAL A 13 -17.51 -4.41 10.35
C VAL A 13 -18.64 -3.51 10.82
N HIS A 14 -18.92 -2.48 10.02
CA HIS A 14 -20.13 -1.66 10.08
C HIS A 14 -20.69 -1.61 8.67
N LYS A 15 -21.74 -2.41 8.44
CA LYS A 15 -22.48 -2.43 7.17
C LYS A 15 -23.30 -1.15 7.04
N ASP A 16 -23.48 -0.68 5.80
CA ASP A 16 -24.20 0.57 5.51
C ASP A 16 -23.71 1.75 6.37
N PHE A 17 -22.39 1.83 6.55
CA PHE A 17 -21.71 2.90 7.30
C PHE A 17 -22.02 4.29 6.73
N ILE A 18 -22.21 4.36 5.42
CA ILE A 18 -22.75 5.52 4.70
C ILE A 18 -24.04 5.12 3.97
N SER A 19 -24.89 6.10 3.69
CA SER A 19 -26.08 5.89 2.86
C SER A 19 -25.72 5.68 1.39
N LYS A 20 -26.68 5.19 0.60
CA LYS A 20 -26.51 5.03 -0.85
C LYS A 20 -26.28 6.37 -1.55
N GLU A 21 -26.96 7.42 -1.11
CA GLU A 21 -26.84 8.78 -1.64
C GLU A 21 -25.46 9.36 -1.34
N GLN A 22 -24.93 9.11 -0.14
CA GLN A 22 -23.55 9.49 0.22
C GLN A 22 -22.53 8.74 -0.63
N GLU A 23 -22.71 7.43 -0.84
CA GLU A 23 -21.86 6.64 -1.75
C GLU A 23 -21.89 7.22 -3.17
N ASP A 24 -23.07 7.50 -3.71
CA ASP A 24 -23.21 8.05 -5.06
C ASP A 24 -22.51 9.39 -5.20
N ALA A 25 -22.68 10.30 -4.24
CA ALA A 25 -22.00 11.59 -4.25
C ALA A 25 -20.47 11.45 -4.27
N VAL A 26 -19.93 10.52 -3.47
CA VAL A 26 -18.48 10.25 -3.42
C VAL A 26 -17.99 9.61 -4.73
N LEU A 27 -18.76 8.68 -5.29
CA LEU A 27 -18.40 8.05 -6.57
C LEU A 27 -18.39 9.07 -7.72
N GLN A 28 -19.28 10.07 -7.73
CA GLN A 28 -19.23 11.16 -8.70
C GLN A 28 -17.92 11.96 -8.61
N ILE A 29 -17.44 12.24 -7.40
CA ILE A 29 -16.13 12.90 -7.18
C ILE A 29 -15.02 12.01 -7.73
N PHE A 30 -15.04 10.71 -7.42
CA PHE A 30 -13.98 9.77 -7.85
C PHE A 30 -13.91 9.63 -9.37
N LEU A 31 -15.04 9.68 -10.05
CA LEU A 31 -15.11 9.50 -11.50
C LEU A 31 -14.78 10.77 -12.28
N HIS A 32 -15.08 11.95 -11.72
CA HIS A 32 -15.11 13.20 -12.49
C HIS A 32 -14.20 14.30 -11.96
N GLN A 33 -13.70 14.19 -10.72
CA GLN A 33 -12.96 15.27 -10.06
C GLN A 33 -11.57 14.85 -9.56
N LEU A 34 -11.32 13.54 -9.37
CA LEU A 34 -10.01 13.07 -8.93
C LEU A 34 -9.07 12.81 -10.12
N ASP A 35 -7.88 13.40 -10.07
CA ASP A 35 -6.80 13.14 -11.02
C ASP A 35 -6.11 11.81 -10.69
N TRP A 36 -6.58 10.74 -11.33
CA TRP A 36 -5.97 9.43 -11.17
C TRP A 36 -4.66 9.32 -11.95
N PRO A 37 -3.62 8.63 -11.41
CA PRO A 37 -2.41 8.37 -12.15
C PRO A 37 -2.70 7.55 -13.42
N ASP A 38 -2.14 7.97 -14.55
CA ASP A 38 -2.25 7.28 -15.83
C ASP A 38 -1.38 6.02 -15.85
N ARG A 39 -1.91 4.94 -15.28
CA ARG A 39 -1.27 3.62 -15.27
C ARG A 39 -2.30 2.51 -15.36
N LYS A 40 -1.92 1.42 -16.01
CA LYS A 40 -2.71 0.18 -16.03
C LYS A 40 -2.72 -0.47 -14.64
N GLY A 41 -3.83 -1.10 -14.28
CA GLY A 41 -3.97 -1.82 -13.01
C GLY A 41 -4.58 -0.96 -11.89
N ARG A 42 -4.25 -1.33 -10.63
CA ARG A 42 -4.74 -0.63 -9.44
C ARG A 42 -4.18 0.80 -9.39
N ARG A 43 -5.07 1.77 -9.18
CA ARG A 43 -4.70 3.18 -9.00
C ARG A 43 -4.88 3.58 -7.53
N SER A 44 -4.04 4.49 -7.06
CA SER A 44 -4.02 4.89 -5.65
C SER A 44 -3.69 6.37 -5.53
N LEU A 45 -4.42 7.06 -4.65
CA LEU A 45 -4.19 8.43 -4.22
C LEU A 45 -3.97 8.42 -2.71
N HIS A 46 -3.08 9.27 -2.24
CA HIS A 46 -2.71 9.36 -0.83
C HIS A 46 -2.98 10.77 -0.33
N TYR A 47 -3.64 10.86 0.80
CA TYR A 47 -3.86 12.07 1.56
C TYR A 47 -3.22 11.95 2.93
N GLY A 48 -2.88 13.09 3.48
CA GLY A 48 -2.23 13.23 4.77
C GLY A 48 -0.72 13.00 4.75
N TYR A 49 -0.16 12.54 5.87
CA TYR A 49 1.29 12.43 6.03
C TYR A 49 1.91 11.49 5.00
N THR A 50 2.99 11.94 4.38
CA THR A 50 3.86 11.08 3.59
C THR A 50 4.73 10.29 4.57
N PHE A 51 4.42 9.01 4.75
CA PHE A 51 5.23 8.15 5.60
C PHE A 51 6.64 8.01 5.01
N SER A 52 7.65 8.50 5.74
CA SER A 52 9.04 8.32 5.34
C SER A 52 9.49 6.91 5.66
N TYR A 53 9.61 6.09 4.61
CA TYR A 53 10.15 4.73 4.72
C TYR A 53 11.65 4.71 5.11
N LYS A 54 12.31 5.88 5.17
CA LYS A 54 13.69 6.03 5.68
C LYS A 54 13.72 6.11 7.19
N THR A 55 12.88 6.97 7.78
CA THR A 55 12.91 7.28 9.22
C THR A 55 11.88 6.47 10.01
N PHE A 56 10.95 5.81 9.32
CA PHE A 56 9.79 5.16 9.94
C PHE A 56 8.99 6.10 10.87
N ALA A 57 9.05 7.40 10.56
CA ALA A 57 8.44 8.47 11.32
C ALA A 57 7.68 9.42 10.39
N ILE A 58 6.85 10.27 10.99
CA ILE A 58 6.30 11.44 10.32
C ILE A 58 7.46 12.32 9.89
N ASP A 59 7.53 12.60 8.60
CA ASP A 59 8.34 13.71 8.13
C ASP A 59 7.55 15.00 8.37
N HIS A 60 7.79 15.62 9.54
CA HIS A 60 7.11 16.86 9.92
C HIS A 60 7.52 18.04 9.02
N ASP A 61 8.59 17.89 8.24
CA ASP A 61 9.12 18.91 7.33
C ASP A 61 8.43 18.84 5.95
N VAL A 62 7.60 17.82 5.69
CA VAL A 62 6.79 17.71 4.47
C VAL A 62 5.38 18.27 4.73
N PRO A 63 4.96 19.35 4.04
CA PRO A 63 3.64 19.94 4.22
C PRO A 63 2.51 18.91 4.05
N TYR A 64 1.65 18.82 5.06
CA TYR A 64 0.46 17.99 5.05
C TYR A 64 -0.62 18.64 4.17
N ALA A 65 -1.14 17.90 3.19
CA ALA A 65 -2.35 18.33 2.48
C ALA A 65 -3.57 18.08 3.38
N PRO A 66 -4.39 19.11 3.69
CA PRO A 66 -5.63 18.92 4.44
C PRO A 66 -6.50 17.85 3.79
N PHE A 67 -7.27 17.11 4.61
CA PHE A 67 -8.25 16.20 4.06
C PHE A 67 -9.29 16.98 3.27
N PRO A 68 -9.61 16.58 2.03
CA PRO A 68 -10.68 17.23 1.27
C PRO A 68 -12.00 17.19 2.04
N ASP A 69 -12.84 18.23 1.89
CA ASP A 69 -14.10 18.34 2.64
C ASP A 69 -15.02 17.13 2.47
N TRP A 70 -15.00 16.50 1.28
CA TRP A 70 -15.79 15.30 0.98
C TRP A 70 -15.34 14.07 1.77
N LEU A 71 -14.10 14.04 2.27
CA LEU A 71 -13.53 12.91 3.01
C LEU A 71 -13.91 12.94 4.49
N THR A 72 -14.04 14.12 5.07
CA THR A 72 -14.41 14.34 6.48
C THR A 72 -15.66 13.57 6.93
N PRO A 73 -16.80 13.57 6.20
CA PRO A 73 -17.99 12.81 6.62
C PRO A 73 -17.82 11.29 6.51
N LEU A 74 -16.73 10.80 5.89
CA LEU A 74 -16.44 9.39 5.70
C LEU A 74 -15.44 8.85 6.73
N LEU A 75 -14.94 9.69 7.63
CA LEU A 75 -14.01 9.26 8.67
C LEU A 75 -14.67 8.23 9.59
N PRO A 76 -13.95 7.16 9.99
CA PRO A 76 -14.50 6.17 10.91
C PRO A 76 -14.87 6.83 12.24
N ARG A 77 -15.96 6.35 12.83
CA ARG A 77 -16.49 6.85 14.10
C ARG A 77 -15.80 6.14 15.27
N GLY A 78 -15.59 6.86 16.37
CA GLY A 78 -15.06 6.30 17.63
C GLY A 78 -13.54 6.43 17.83
N GLU A 79 -12.85 7.10 16.91
CA GLU A 79 -11.46 7.55 17.12
C GLU A 79 -11.45 8.97 17.70
N ASP A 80 -10.58 9.23 18.66
CA ASP A 80 -10.49 10.53 19.35
C ASP A 80 -9.82 11.62 18.49
N ARG A 81 -9.23 11.23 17.36
CA ARG A 81 -8.56 12.13 16.42
C ARG A 81 -8.67 11.64 14.97
N PRO A 82 -8.54 12.53 13.98
CA PRO A 82 -8.46 12.15 12.57
C PRO A 82 -7.27 11.21 12.29
N PRO A 83 -7.36 10.40 11.20
CA PRO A 83 -6.25 9.59 10.75
C PRO A 83 -5.07 10.45 10.31
N ASP A 84 -3.88 9.86 10.36
CA ASP A 84 -2.65 10.50 9.89
C ASP A 84 -2.44 10.31 8.38
N GLN A 85 -2.97 9.21 7.83
CA GLN A 85 -2.82 8.85 6.42
C GLN A 85 -4.10 8.24 5.89
N VAL A 86 -4.52 8.67 4.70
CA VAL A 86 -5.66 8.10 3.97
C VAL A 86 -5.25 7.69 2.57
N CYS A 87 -5.58 6.47 2.15
CA CYS A 87 -5.31 5.97 0.80
C CYS A 87 -6.62 5.63 0.10
N VAL A 88 -6.93 6.36 -0.97
CA VAL A 88 -8.05 6.05 -1.86
C VAL A 88 -7.53 5.18 -2.99
N GLN A 89 -8.17 4.05 -3.21
CA GLN A 89 -7.72 3.04 -4.17
C GLN A 89 -8.84 2.69 -5.12
N HIS A 90 -8.52 2.64 -6.41
CA HIS A 90 -9.44 2.20 -7.46
C HIS A 90 -8.96 0.87 -8.04
N TYR A 91 -9.88 -0.09 -8.07
CA TYR A 91 -9.73 -1.43 -8.60
C TYR A 91 -10.68 -1.64 -9.79
N PRO A 92 -10.20 -1.40 -11.02
CA PRO A 92 -10.90 -1.86 -12.22
C PRO A 92 -11.04 -3.39 -12.25
N PRO A 93 -12.03 -3.95 -12.96
CA PRO A 93 -12.18 -5.39 -13.11
C PRO A 93 -10.90 -6.09 -13.59
N GLY A 94 -10.54 -7.20 -12.95
CA GLY A 94 -9.30 -7.94 -13.24
C GLY A 94 -8.08 -7.48 -12.44
N THR A 95 -8.16 -6.36 -11.73
CA THR A 95 -7.05 -5.85 -10.90
C THR A 95 -7.13 -6.37 -9.46
N GLY A 96 -6.02 -6.24 -8.73
CA GLY A 96 -5.91 -6.73 -7.36
C GLY A 96 -4.76 -6.06 -6.60
N ILE A 97 -4.51 -6.57 -5.40
CA ILE A 97 -3.35 -6.23 -4.56
C ILE A 97 -2.77 -7.54 -4.02
N PRO A 98 -1.48 -7.83 -4.24
CA PRO A 98 -0.85 -9.03 -3.70
C PRO A 98 -1.00 -9.13 -2.17
N PRO A 99 -0.98 -10.35 -1.60
CA PRO A 99 -0.97 -10.53 -0.15
C PRO A 99 0.17 -9.73 0.50
N HIS A 100 -0.18 -8.91 1.48
CA HIS A 100 0.76 -8.07 2.20
C HIS A 100 0.26 -7.78 3.63
N VAL A 101 1.13 -7.20 4.44
CA VAL A 101 0.75 -6.54 5.70
C VAL A 101 1.14 -5.07 5.60
N ASP A 102 0.37 -4.21 6.22
CA ASP A 102 0.78 -2.83 6.45
C ASP A 102 1.92 -2.83 7.47
N THR A 103 2.90 -1.95 7.28
CA THR A 103 4.11 -1.86 8.11
C THR A 103 3.75 -1.79 9.60
N HIS A 104 4.29 -2.72 10.41
CA HIS A 104 3.90 -2.90 11.81
C HIS A 104 4.39 -1.75 12.69
N SER A 105 5.62 -1.29 12.45
CA SER A 105 6.16 -0.11 13.13
C SER A 105 5.37 1.16 12.85
N ALA A 106 4.82 1.28 11.63
CA ALA A 106 4.19 2.50 11.16
C ALA A 106 2.78 2.70 11.72
N PHE A 107 1.94 1.66 11.67
CA PHE A 107 0.51 1.81 11.87
C PHE A 107 -0.02 0.86 12.96
N ASP A 108 -0.98 1.34 13.74
CA ASP A 108 -1.74 0.54 14.69
C ASP A 108 -2.87 -0.22 13.99
N GLN A 109 -4.13 0.17 14.24
CA GLN A 109 -5.31 -0.34 13.59
C GLN A 109 -5.55 0.33 12.25
N LEU A 110 -6.23 -0.40 11.36
CA LEU A 110 -6.52 0.03 10.00
C LEU A 110 -8.02 0.01 9.79
N TYR A 111 -8.53 1.02 9.10
CA TYR A 111 -9.91 1.06 8.66
C TYR A 111 -9.97 1.06 7.13
N SER A 112 -10.98 0.44 6.55
CA SER A 112 -11.21 0.41 5.11
C SER A 112 -12.69 0.51 4.80
N LEU A 113 -13.09 1.62 4.16
CA LEU A 113 -14.43 1.79 3.62
C LEU A 113 -14.46 1.25 2.18
N SER A 114 -15.34 0.29 1.91
CA SER A 114 -15.56 -0.26 0.56
C SER A 114 -16.68 0.49 -0.16
N LEU A 115 -16.49 0.78 -1.45
CA LEU A 115 -17.42 1.58 -2.27
C LEU A 115 -17.55 0.99 -3.68
N GLY A 116 -18.73 1.11 -4.28
CA GLY A 116 -19.00 0.64 -5.64
C GLY A 116 -19.27 -0.87 -5.69
N SER A 117 -18.43 -1.63 -6.40
CA SER A 117 -18.62 -3.09 -6.50
C SER A 117 -18.13 -3.84 -5.26
N PRO A 118 -18.87 -4.87 -4.79
CA PRO A 118 -18.34 -5.79 -3.79
C PRO A 118 -17.18 -6.63 -4.35
N LEU A 119 -16.33 -7.15 -3.46
CA LEU A 119 -15.33 -8.18 -3.79
C LEU A 119 -14.91 -9.02 -2.59
N LEU A 120 -14.28 -10.16 -2.88
CA LEU A 120 -13.63 -10.98 -1.88
C LEU A 120 -12.20 -10.49 -1.60
N MET A 121 -11.94 -10.09 -0.35
CA MET A 121 -10.60 -9.85 0.18
C MET A 121 -10.10 -11.11 0.87
N GLN A 122 -8.91 -11.56 0.50
CA GLN A 122 -8.31 -12.78 1.02
C GLN A 122 -7.35 -12.47 2.18
N PHE A 123 -7.54 -13.15 3.29
CA PHE A 123 -6.64 -13.21 4.43
C PHE A 123 -5.89 -14.54 4.44
N CYS A 124 -4.58 -14.53 4.68
CA CYS A 124 -3.74 -15.74 4.78
C CYS A 124 -2.83 -15.67 6.02
N ARG A 125 -2.86 -16.72 6.86
CA ARG A 125 -2.06 -16.80 8.09
C ARG A 125 -0.58 -17.03 7.76
N GLY A 126 0.31 -16.33 8.47
CA GLY A 126 1.75 -16.64 8.45
C GLY A 126 2.51 -16.29 7.16
N GLY A 127 1.90 -15.53 6.25
CA GLY A 127 2.58 -14.94 5.11
C GLY A 127 3.12 -15.92 4.07
N SER A 128 2.55 -17.14 3.97
CA SER A 128 2.92 -18.08 2.91
C SER A 128 2.67 -17.44 1.55
N ARG A 129 3.74 -16.99 0.89
CA ARG A 129 3.71 -16.65 -0.53
C ARG A 129 3.25 -17.91 -1.25
N SER A 130 2.18 -17.79 -2.01
CA SER A 130 1.74 -18.80 -2.95
C SER A 130 2.82 -18.96 -4.03
N GLU A 131 3.87 -19.71 -3.73
CA GLU A 131 4.78 -20.28 -4.73
C GLU A 131 4.37 -21.71 -5.10
N ASP A 132 3.46 -22.33 -4.34
CA ASP A 132 2.82 -23.58 -4.74
C ASP A 132 1.61 -23.31 -5.65
N THR A 133 1.90 -22.99 -6.90
CA THR A 133 0.94 -23.20 -8.00
C THR A 133 0.77 -24.69 -8.22
N ASN A 134 -0.11 -25.36 -7.46
CA ASN A 134 -0.80 -26.58 -7.88
C ASN A 134 -1.90 -27.07 -6.90
N ASP A 135 -2.54 -26.19 -6.13
CA ASP A 135 -3.84 -26.54 -5.52
C ASP A 135 -4.93 -26.55 -6.61
N ARG A 136 -4.97 -27.66 -7.35
CA ARG A 136 -6.23 -28.18 -7.86
C ARG A 136 -7.02 -28.61 -6.63
N ASP A 137 -8.08 -27.88 -6.38
CA ASP A 137 -9.14 -28.20 -5.44
C ASP A 137 -9.59 -29.67 -5.66
N ASP A 138 -9.07 -30.58 -4.84
CA ASP A 138 -9.52 -31.97 -4.79
C ASP A 138 -10.51 -32.10 -3.64
N SER A 139 -11.78 -32.10 -4.02
CA SER A 139 -12.89 -32.51 -3.18
C SER A 139 -12.82 -34.01 -2.94
N SER A 140 -11.99 -34.44 -2.00
CA SER A 140 -12.10 -35.79 -1.43
C SER A 140 -11.75 -35.80 0.06
N GLY A 141 -12.74 -36.21 0.85
CA GLY A 141 -12.69 -36.19 2.31
C GLY A 141 -11.70 -37.18 2.91
N GLY A 142 -11.24 -36.85 4.12
CA GLY A 142 -10.46 -37.76 4.95
C GLY A 142 -9.74 -37.02 6.07
N GLY A 143 -10.12 -37.29 7.32
CA GLY A 143 -9.56 -36.66 8.51
C GLY A 143 -8.05 -36.86 8.67
N GLY A 144 -7.35 -35.80 9.06
CA GLY A 144 -5.94 -35.81 9.40
C GLY A 144 -5.38 -34.41 9.61
N SER A 145 -5.38 -33.96 10.87
CA SER A 145 -4.58 -32.85 11.44
C SER A 145 -3.92 -31.88 10.44
N SER A 146 -4.70 -30.93 9.90
CA SER A 146 -4.18 -29.93 8.96
C SER A 146 -3.35 -28.86 9.69
N ARG A 147 -2.04 -28.83 9.42
CA ARG A 147 -1.17 -27.65 9.63
C ARG A 147 -1.17 -26.75 8.39
N SER A 148 -2.25 -26.68 7.61
CA SER A 148 -2.39 -25.71 6.52
C SER A 148 -2.62 -24.31 7.10
N GLY A 149 -1.80 -23.34 6.68
CA GLY A 149 -1.99 -21.95 7.09
C GLY A 149 -3.37 -21.47 6.64
N GLY A 150 -4.23 -21.08 7.59
CA GLY A 150 -5.61 -20.68 7.31
C GLY A 150 -5.70 -19.62 6.22
N ARG A 151 -6.59 -19.83 5.25
CA ARG A 151 -6.96 -18.87 4.21
C ARG A 151 -8.45 -18.61 4.29
N ILE A 152 -8.84 -17.34 4.35
CA ILE A 152 -10.24 -16.94 4.50
C ILE A 152 -10.52 -15.78 3.56
N ASP A 153 -11.59 -15.91 2.77
CA ASP A 153 -12.09 -14.86 1.91
C ASP A 153 -13.23 -14.13 2.64
N VAL A 154 -13.07 -12.82 2.81
CA VAL A 154 -14.06 -11.92 3.40
C VAL A 154 -14.76 -11.17 2.29
N ASP A 155 -16.10 -11.26 2.25
CA ASP A 155 -16.91 -10.52 1.29
C ASP A 155 -17.13 -9.07 1.75
N LEU A 156 -16.54 -8.14 1.01
CA LEU A 156 -16.60 -6.71 1.30
C LEU A 156 -17.65 -6.05 0.41
N GLU A 157 -18.86 -5.97 0.94
CA GLU A 157 -19.98 -5.25 0.34
C GLU A 157 -19.73 -3.73 0.30
N PRO A 158 -20.31 -2.99 -0.68
CA PRO A 158 -20.25 -1.53 -0.70
C PRO A 158 -20.82 -0.92 0.58
N ARG A 159 -20.36 0.29 0.89
CA ARG A 159 -20.71 1.08 2.09
C ARG A 159 -20.35 0.39 3.41
N THR A 160 -19.53 -0.66 3.37
CA THR A 160 -19.05 -1.34 4.57
C THR A 160 -17.74 -0.74 5.03
N MET A 161 -17.72 -0.25 6.27
CA MET A 161 -16.48 0.08 6.97
C MET A 161 -15.97 -1.18 7.68
N MET A 162 -14.76 -1.61 7.32
CA MET A 162 -14.05 -2.70 7.98
C MET A 162 -12.91 -2.14 8.83
N GLN A 163 -12.74 -2.62 10.05
CA GLN A 163 -11.55 -2.41 10.87
C GLN A 163 -10.75 -3.70 10.98
N MET A 164 -9.43 -3.59 10.84
CA MET A 164 -8.47 -4.64 11.16
C MET A 164 -7.68 -4.21 12.39
N ALA A 165 -7.77 -4.99 13.45
CA ALA A 165 -7.04 -4.83 14.70
C ALA A 165 -6.45 -6.19 15.14
N GLY A 166 -5.48 -6.16 16.05
CA GLY A 166 -4.92 -7.37 16.65
C GLY A 166 -4.44 -8.41 15.61
N ASP A 167 -4.95 -9.63 15.71
CA ASP A 167 -4.49 -10.78 14.92
C ASP A 167 -4.64 -10.56 13.41
N ALA A 168 -5.82 -10.12 12.95
CA ALA A 168 -6.11 -9.85 11.54
C ALA A 168 -5.14 -8.83 10.91
N ARG A 169 -4.68 -7.86 11.69
CA ARG A 169 -3.75 -6.82 11.23
C ARG A 169 -2.28 -7.25 11.30
N LEU A 170 -1.92 -8.06 12.29
CA LEU A 170 -0.51 -8.32 12.66
C LEU A 170 -0.01 -9.73 12.29
N HIS A 171 -0.90 -10.71 12.11
CA HIS A 171 -0.49 -12.10 11.88
C HIS A 171 -0.99 -12.70 10.57
N TRP A 172 -1.78 -11.91 9.82
CA TRP A 172 -2.38 -12.30 8.57
C TRP A 172 -2.01 -11.31 7.48
N THR A 173 -1.62 -11.83 6.32
CA THR A 173 -1.53 -11.00 5.12
C THR A 173 -2.92 -10.85 4.53
N HIS A 174 -3.25 -9.68 4.01
CA HIS A 174 -4.47 -9.43 3.27
C HIS A 174 -4.16 -9.05 1.82
N GLY A 175 -5.07 -9.39 0.91
CA GLY A 175 -4.90 -9.14 -0.52
C GLY A 175 -6.20 -9.26 -1.29
N ILE A 176 -6.21 -8.74 -2.51
CA ILE A 176 -7.32 -8.91 -3.46
C ILE A 176 -6.74 -9.60 -4.67
N ARG A 177 -7.22 -10.81 -4.99
CA ARG A 177 -6.75 -11.56 -6.17
C ARG A 177 -7.10 -10.80 -7.44
N ALA A 178 -6.17 -10.78 -8.40
CA ALA A 178 -6.39 -10.19 -9.73
C ALA A 178 -7.27 -11.13 -10.58
N ARG A 179 -8.58 -10.92 -10.54
CA ARG A 179 -9.59 -11.70 -11.27
C ARG A 179 -10.78 -10.85 -11.69
N LYS A 180 -11.53 -11.31 -12.69
CA LYS A 180 -12.72 -10.62 -13.21
C LYS A 180 -14.03 -11.08 -12.56
N THR A 181 -14.00 -12.19 -11.83
CA THR A 181 -15.17 -12.79 -11.16
C THR A 181 -14.77 -13.29 -9.78
N ASP A 182 -15.73 -13.33 -8.86
CA ASP A 182 -15.62 -13.99 -7.56
C ASP A 182 -16.55 -15.21 -7.53
N ALA A 183 -16.06 -16.34 -7.01
CA ALA A 183 -16.90 -17.49 -6.67
C ALA A 183 -17.33 -17.33 -5.20
N LEU A 184 -18.63 -17.31 -4.93
CA LEU A 184 -19.20 -17.06 -3.60
C LEU A 184 -19.51 -18.38 -2.89
N ALA A 185 -19.78 -18.28 -1.58
CA ALA A 185 -20.06 -19.46 -0.73
C ALA A 185 -21.33 -20.23 -1.13
N ASP A 186 -22.27 -19.56 -1.80
CA ASP A 186 -23.49 -20.14 -2.35
C ASP A 186 -23.29 -20.77 -3.75
N ALA A 187 -22.04 -20.95 -4.16
CA ALA A 187 -21.61 -21.45 -5.47
C ALA A 187 -22.00 -20.56 -6.66
N THR A 188 -22.46 -19.32 -6.43
CA THR A 188 -22.70 -18.36 -7.51
C THR A 188 -21.41 -17.67 -7.94
N VAL A 189 -21.43 -17.12 -9.17
CA VAL A 189 -20.30 -16.36 -9.73
C VAL A 189 -20.71 -14.90 -9.88
N ARG A 190 -20.02 -14.02 -9.16
CA ARG A 190 -20.25 -12.57 -9.21
C ARG A 190 -19.22 -11.89 -10.13
N PRO A 191 -19.62 -11.22 -11.21
CA PRO A 191 -18.70 -10.42 -12.00
C PRO A 191 -18.23 -9.20 -11.21
N ARG A 192 -16.93 -8.92 -11.22
CA ARG A 192 -16.37 -7.71 -10.61
C ARG A 192 -16.62 -6.50 -11.52
N ARG A 193 -17.00 -5.39 -10.91
CA ARG A 193 -17.08 -4.07 -11.55
C ARG A 193 -16.07 -3.14 -10.88
N ASP A 194 -16.06 -1.87 -11.28
CA ASP A 194 -15.21 -0.88 -10.62
C ASP A 194 -15.52 -0.81 -9.12
N ARG A 195 -14.47 -0.96 -8.32
CA ARG A 195 -14.52 -0.83 -6.86
C ARG A 195 -13.54 0.23 -6.41
N TRP A 196 -13.97 1.01 -5.43
CA TRP A 196 -13.08 1.87 -4.68
C TRP A 196 -12.98 1.44 -3.23
N SER A 197 -11.88 1.82 -2.60
CA SER A 197 -11.78 1.78 -1.14
C SER A 197 -11.01 2.95 -0.59
N ILE A 198 -11.42 3.42 0.57
CA ILE A 198 -10.70 4.43 1.34
C ILE A 198 -10.11 3.74 2.56
N THR A 199 -8.78 3.73 2.67
CA THR A 199 -8.06 3.10 3.80
C THR A 199 -7.51 4.18 4.72
N TYR A 200 -7.87 4.14 6.00
CA TYR A 200 -7.48 5.13 7.00
C TYR A 200 -6.48 4.51 7.98
N ARG A 201 -5.45 5.27 8.33
CA ARG A 201 -4.35 4.80 9.18
C ARG A 201 -3.96 5.84 10.21
N TRP A 202 -3.71 5.35 11.42
CA TRP A 202 -3.13 6.10 12.52
C TRP A 202 -1.71 5.58 12.73
N LEU A 203 -0.80 6.52 12.91
CA LEU A 203 0.59 6.22 13.18
C LEU A 203 0.73 5.68 14.59
N ARG A 204 1.50 4.61 14.69
CA ARG A 204 1.85 3.98 15.95
C ARG A 204 2.82 4.88 16.71
N ALA A 205 2.45 5.25 17.93
CA ALA A 205 3.32 6.01 18.81
C ALA A 205 4.67 5.29 19.02
N GLY A 206 5.77 6.02 18.86
CA GLY A 206 7.12 5.50 19.04
C GLY A 206 7.65 4.59 17.92
N GLY A 207 6.86 4.28 16.89
CA GLY A 207 7.34 3.56 15.70
C GLY A 207 7.83 2.13 15.99
N GLN A 208 7.33 1.48 17.05
CA GLN A 208 7.82 0.18 17.50
C GLN A 208 6.67 -0.78 17.79
N CYS A 209 6.72 -1.97 17.18
CA CYS A 209 5.71 -3.00 17.38
C CYS A 209 6.24 -4.18 18.23
N GLU A 210 5.43 -4.60 19.21
CA GLU A 210 5.72 -5.70 20.14
C GLU A 210 4.92 -6.97 19.85
N CYS A 211 4.35 -7.11 18.64
CA CYS A 211 3.47 -8.24 18.32
C CYS A 211 4.14 -9.62 18.32
N GLY A 212 5.47 -9.69 18.36
CA GLY A 212 6.22 -10.95 18.36
C GLY A 212 6.25 -11.69 17.02
N ASN A 213 5.59 -11.19 15.96
CA ASN A 213 5.56 -11.86 14.66
C ASN A 213 6.86 -11.67 13.87
N GLN A 214 7.82 -12.57 14.05
CA GLN A 214 9.11 -12.53 13.38
C GLN A 214 9.03 -12.65 11.84
N LYS A 215 7.92 -13.17 11.29
CA LYS A 215 7.75 -13.36 9.84
C LYS A 215 7.21 -12.13 9.12
N LEU A 216 6.33 -11.36 9.76
CA LEU A 216 5.62 -10.23 9.12
C LEU A 216 5.98 -8.88 9.73
N CYS A 217 6.42 -8.84 10.99
CA CYS A 217 6.72 -7.60 11.69
C CYS A 217 8.12 -7.10 11.34
N ASP A 218 8.20 -5.91 10.74
CA ASP A 218 9.44 -5.23 10.44
C ASP A 218 10.25 -4.87 11.70
N THR A 219 9.59 -4.47 12.80
CA THR A 219 10.27 -4.24 14.10
C THR A 219 10.94 -5.52 14.61
N ALA A 220 10.23 -6.65 14.58
CA ALA A 220 10.78 -7.94 15.04
C ALA A 220 11.93 -8.41 14.12
N GLN A 221 11.77 -8.29 12.80
CA GLN A 221 12.82 -8.62 11.84
C GLN A 221 14.08 -7.78 12.04
N ARG A 222 13.94 -6.47 12.29
CA ARG A 222 15.06 -5.57 12.59
C ARG A 222 15.80 -6.00 13.85
N ARG A 223 15.08 -6.35 14.93
CA ARG A 223 15.68 -6.85 16.18
C ARG A 223 16.46 -8.16 16.00
N MET A 224 16.06 -8.98 15.03
CA MET A 224 16.74 -10.23 14.70
C MET A 224 17.83 -10.09 13.63
N GLY A 225 18.03 -8.89 13.06
CA GLY A 225 18.98 -8.67 11.97
C GLY A 225 18.56 -9.30 10.63
N VAL A 226 17.28 -9.65 10.44
CA VAL A 226 16.75 -10.32 9.23
C VAL A 226 15.97 -9.33 8.35
N GLU A 227 16.34 -8.05 8.38
CA GLU A 227 15.61 -7.02 7.62
C GLU A 227 15.65 -7.36 6.12
N ARG A 228 14.48 -7.62 5.51
CA ARG A 228 14.37 -7.73 4.05
C ARG A 228 14.87 -6.42 3.45
N GLU A 229 15.87 -6.48 2.57
CA GLU A 229 16.30 -5.31 1.83
C GLU A 229 15.08 -4.73 1.08
N TYR A 230 14.63 -3.57 1.54
CA TYR A 230 13.47 -2.92 0.97
C TYR A 230 13.83 -2.36 -0.41
N ARG A 231 12.96 -2.54 -1.41
CA ARG A 231 13.17 -2.03 -2.79
C ARG A 231 13.49 -0.54 -2.87
N TRP A 232 13.11 0.26 -1.88
CA TRP A 232 13.48 1.68 -1.84
C TRP A 232 14.97 1.90 -1.60
N LYS A 233 15.66 0.99 -0.91
CA LYS A 233 17.13 1.03 -0.73
C LYS A 233 17.83 0.82 -2.07
N GLU A 234 17.34 -0.12 -2.89
CA GLU A 234 17.81 -0.34 -4.27
C GLU A 234 17.55 0.89 -5.15
N GLN A 235 16.35 1.47 -5.09
CA GLN A 235 16.01 2.69 -5.85
C GLN A 235 16.87 3.90 -5.42
N GLN A 236 17.20 4.03 -4.14
CA GLN A 236 18.11 5.06 -3.65
C GLN A 236 19.55 4.84 -4.10
N GLN A 237 20.05 3.61 -4.05
CA GLN A 237 21.37 3.30 -4.60
C GLN A 237 21.43 3.62 -6.09
N GLN A 238 20.39 3.28 -6.85
CA GLN A 238 20.30 3.63 -8.27
C GLN A 238 20.26 5.15 -8.50
N GLN A 239 19.49 5.90 -7.71
CA GLN A 239 19.47 7.37 -7.80
C GLN A 239 20.80 8.00 -7.40
N GLN A 240 21.45 7.51 -6.34
CA GLN A 240 22.78 7.99 -5.93
C GLN A 240 23.83 7.69 -6.99
N GLN A 241 23.80 6.50 -7.60
CA GLN A 241 24.68 6.14 -8.70
C GLN A 241 24.45 7.04 -9.92
N GLN A 242 23.18 7.33 -10.27
CA GLN A 242 22.86 8.25 -11.36
C GLN A 242 23.33 9.68 -11.07
N GLN A 243 23.16 10.19 -9.85
CA GLN A 243 23.65 11.51 -9.45
C GLN A 243 25.18 11.59 -9.50
N GLN A 244 25.87 10.55 -9.02
CA GLN A 244 27.34 10.49 -9.10
C GLN A 244 27.83 10.45 -10.56
N GLN A 245 27.18 9.69 -11.42
CA GLN A 245 27.51 9.66 -12.86
C GLN A 245 27.29 11.02 -13.52
N GLN A 246 26.19 11.72 -13.21
CA GLN A 246 25.93 13.06 -13.73
C GLN A 246 26.98 14.08 -13.26
N GLN A 247 27.37 14.04 -11.99
CA GLN A 247 28.42 14.91 -11.45
C GLN A 247 29.78 14.65 -12.12
N GLN A 248 30.15 13.38 -12.31
CA GLN A 248 31.39 13.02 -13.01
C GLN A 248 31.39 13.52 -14.46
N GLN A 249 30.27 13.38 -15.19
CA GLN A 249 30.15 13.88 -16.56
C GLN A 249 30.27 15.41 -16.62
N GLN A 250 29.65 16.13 -15.68
CA GLN A 250 29.77 17.60 -15.61
C GLN A 250 31.21 18.04 -15.32
N GLN A 251 31.91 17.37 -14.41
CA GLN A 251 33.31 17.67 -14.12
C GLN A 251 34.23 17.41 -15.33
N GLN A 252 34.01 16.30 -16.06
CA GLN A 252 34.75 16.01 -17.29
C GLN A 252 34.51 17.06 -18.37
N GLN A 253 33.26 17.50 -18.56
CA GLN A 253 32.94 18.56 -19.52
C GLN A 253 33.60 19.90 -19.15
N GLN A 254 33.59 20.26 -17.87
CA GLN A 254 34.27 21.48 -17.39
C GLN A 254 35.79 21.41 -17.61
N GLN A 255 36.43 20.27 -17.32
CA GLN A 255 37.86 20.07 -17.57
C GLN A 255 38.20 20.15 -19.06
N GLN A 256 37.38 19.56 -19.94
CA GLN A 256 37.57 19.66 -21.39
C GLN A 256 37.42 21.11 -21.88
N GLN A 257 36.43 21.86 -21.39
CA GLN A 257 36.27 23.27 -21.73
C GLN A 257 37.47 24.11 -21.27
N GLN A 258 37.99 23.87 -20.06
CA GLN A 258 39.17 24.57 -19.57
C GLN A 258 40.41 24.23 -20.41
N GLN A 259 40.60 22.97 -20.81
CA GLN A 259 41.70 22.58 -21.69
C GLN A 259 41.59 23.21 -23.07
N GLN A 260 40.39 23.28 -23.66
CA GLN A 260 40.16 23.95 -24.94
C GLN A 260 40.44 25.46 -24.86
N GLN A 261 40.04 26.11 -23.77
CA GLN A 261 40.33 27.54 -23.54
C GLN A 261 41.83 27.80 -23.36
N GLN A 262 42.54 26.90 -22.66
CA GLN A 262 44.00 26.99 -22.53
C GLN A 262 44.71 26.77 -23.87
N GLN A 263 44.28 25.81 -24.68
CA GLN A 263 44.85 25.57 -26.01
C GLN A 263 44.57 26.74 -26.97
N ALA A 264 43.37 27.31 -26.94
CA ALA A 264 43.02 28.49 -27.75
C ALA A 264 43.77 29.76 -27.30
N GLY A 265 44.06 29.88 -26.01
CA GLY A 265 44.88 30.97 -25.46
C GLY A 265 46.36 30.88 -25.84
N VAL A 266 46.89 29.66 -25.99
CA VAL A 266 48.28 29.44 -26.43
C VAL A 266 48.43 29.73 -27.94
N THR A 267 47.49 29.31 -28.79
CA THR A 267 47.55 29.59 -30.24
C THR A 267 47.50 31.08 -30.58
N LEU A 268 46.75 31.88 -29.83
CA LEU A 268 46.69 33.35 -30.01
C LEU A 268 47.97 34.08 -29.57
N SER A 269 48.83 33.43 -28.78
CA SER A 269 50.10 34.00 -28.32
C SER A 269 51.28 33.69 -29.26
N GLU A 270 51.17 32.64 -30.08
CA GLU A 270 52.19 32.27 -31.08
C GLU A 270 52.05 33.10 -32.38
N ASP A 271 50.85 33.57 -32.72
CA ASP A 271 50.60 34.42 -33.90
C ASP A 271 51.06 35.88 -33.75
N ASN A 272 51.52 36.29 -32.56
CA ASN A 272 51.94 37.66 -32.25
C ASN A 272 53.48 37.86 -32.21
N ASN A 273 54.25 36.88 -32.67
CA ASN A 273 55.73 36.95 -32.65
C ASN A 273 56.37 36.75 -34.04
N THR A 274 55.73 37.25 -35.11
CA THR A 274 56.31 37.37 -36.46
C THR A 274 56.32 38.80 -36.94
#